data_AF-A0A822ZLS1-F1
#
_entry.id   AF-A0A822ZLS1-F1
#
_cell.length_a   1.000
_cell.length_b   1.000
_cell.length_c   1.000
_cell.angle_alpha   90.00
_cell.angle_beta   90.00
_cell.angle_gamma   90.00
#
_symmetry.space_group_name_H-M   'P 1'
#
loop_
_entity.id
_entity.type
_entity.pdbx_description
1 polymer ?
#
loop_
_entity_poly.entity_id
_entity_poly.type
_entity_poly.pdbx_seq_one_letter_code
_entity_poly.pdbx_strand_id
1 'polypeptide(L)'
;MKGLFLTFSKTLSLVTCIDLSNNELNGEFPGVLTNLSGLISLNLSRNHISGEIPSGIANLNQLQSFDISNNELSGAIPFSMASMTFLSSLNLSNNSFSGSVPFSGQLMTLDESSFNGNPGLCGPPLLIKCQDDDEEPNSSHEVMGKWFYLSASLGFAAGLLVPFAVMAMRRSWSDAYFHLVDQTVDKIMLDIMRSNKRISQRKQRRHQS
;
A
#
# COMPACT_ATOMS: atom_id res chain seq x y z
N MET A 1 -40.32 -17.41 -13.85
CA MET A 1 -40.78 -16.25 -14.65
C MET A 1 -39.58 -15.70 -15.39
N LYS A 2 -39.34 -16.14 -16.63
CA LYS A 2 -38.25 -15.63 -17.48
C LYS A 2 -38.82 -14.56 -18.42
N GLY A 3 -38.11 -13.45 -18.61
CA GLY A 3 -38.36 -12.53 -19.73
C GLY A 3 -39.17 -11.25 -19.47
N LEU A 4 -39.17 -10.69 -18.25
CA LEU A 4 -39.71 -9.33 -18.06
C LEU A 4 -38.55 -8.31 -18.11
N PHE A 5 -38.44 -7.58 -19.22
CA PHE A 5 -37.54 -6.43 -19.31
C PHE A 5 -38.17 -5.26 -18.54
N LEU A 6 -37.65 -4.98 -17.35
CA LEU A 6 -38.03 -3.81 -16.57
C LEU A 6 -37.10 -2.66 -16.93
N THR A 7 -37.60 -1.70 -17.69
CA THR A 7 -36.87 -0.46 -17.98
C THR A 7 -37.20 0.58 -16.92
N PHE A 8 -36.25 0.84 -16.02
CA PHE A 8 -36.39 1.89 -15.00
C PHE A 8 -36.02 3.24 -15.61
N SER A 9 -37.02 4.09 -15.91
CA SER A 9 -36.80 5.40 -16.56
C SER A 9 -36.49 6.55 -15.59
N LYS A 10 -36.46 6.29 -14.28
CA LYS A 10 -36.14 7.27 -13.24
C LYS A 10 -35.02 6.75 -12.37
N THR A 11 -33.95 7.54 -12.25
CA THR A 11 -32.89 7.34 -11.26
C THR A 11 -33.50 7.45 -9.87
N LEU A 12 -33.59 6.34 -9.14
CA LEU A 12 -34.06 6.34 -7.77
C LEU A 12 -32.98 6.95 -6.88
N SER A 13 -33.13 8.23 -6.54
CA SER A 13 -32.20 9.00 -5.68
C SER A 13 -32.01 8.42 -4.26
N LEU A 14 -32.70 7.33 -3.93
CA LEU A 14 -32.65 6.65 -2.63
C LEU A 14 -31.96 5.28 -2.67
N VAL A 15 -31.55 4.79 -3.86
CA VAL A 15 -30.88 3.50 -3.95
C VAL A 15 -29.43 3.67 -3.52
N THR A 16 -29.16 3.26 -2.29
CA THR A 16 -27.83 3.30 -1.67
C THR A 16 -27.13 1.95 -1.71
N CYS A 17 -27.88 0.86 -1.85
CA CYS A 17 -27.34 -0.50 -1.89
C CYS A 17 -28.04 -1.30 -2.98
N ILE A 18 -27.27 -1.96 -3.83
CA ILE A 18 -27.74 -2.95 -4.80
C ILE A 18 -26.96 -4.23 -4.57
N ASP A 19 -27.66 -5.29 -4.19
CA ASP A 19 -27.12 -6.65 -4.15
C ASP A 19 -27.92 -7.52 -5.11
N LEU A 20 -27.26 -7.94 -6.18
CA LEU A 20 -27.75 -8.90 -7.17
C LEU A 20 -26.80 -10.09 -7.30
N SER A 21 -26.01 -10.35 -6.26
CA SER A 21 -25.07 -11.46 -6.26
C SER A 21 -25.75 -12.82 -6.33
N ASN A 22 -25.02 -13.85 -6.79
CA ASN A 22 -25.50 -15.23 -6.87
C ASN A 22 -26.74 -15.40 -7.76
N ASN A 23 -26.70 -14.84 -8.96
CA ASN A 23 -27.76 -15.00 -9.95
C ASN A 23 -27.18 -15.52 -11.28
N GLU A 24 -28.05 -15.67 -12.28
CA GLU A 24 -27.68 -16.02 -13.65
C GLU A 24 -27.68 -14.76 -14.56
N LEU A 25 -27.36 -13.58 -14.02
CA LEU A 25 -27.33 -12.34 -14.81
C LEU A 25 -26.23 -12.44 -15.86
N ASN A 26 -26.55 -12.08 -17.10
CA ASN A 26 -25.63 -12.16 -18.23
C ASN A 26 -25.67 -10.91 -19.10
N GLY A 27 -24.73 -10.82 -20.04
CA GLY A 27 -24.55 -9.66 -20.89
C GLY A 27 -23.54 -8.66 -20.32
N GLU A 28 -23.40 -7.52 -20.99
CA GLU A 28 -22.38 -6.54 -20.66
C GLU A 28 -22.68 -5.76 -19.38
N PHE A 29 -21.64 -5.26 -18.71
CA PHE A 29 -21.78 -4.36 -17.57
C PHE A 29 -22.65 -3.13 -17.96
N PRO A 30 -23.81 -2.93 -17.33
CA PRO A 30 -24.74 -1.89 -17.75
C PRO A 30 -24.22 -0.51 -17.33
N GLY A 31 -23.72 0.27 -18.29
CA GLY A 31 -23.21 1.63 -18.05
C GLY A 31 -24.22 2.59 -17.40
N VAL A 32 -25.52 2.31 -17.51
CA VAL A 32 -26.58 3.07 -16.81
C VAL A 32 -26.42 3.04 -15.29
N LEU A 33 -25.83 1.98 -14.71
CA LEU A 33 -25.54 1.92 -13.27
C LEU A 33 -24.63 3.04 -12.80
N THR A 34 -23.77 3.56 -13.69
CA THR A 34 -22.84 4.66 -13.35
C THR A 34 -23.54 5.99 -13.08
N ASN A 35 -24.83 6.11 -13.40
CA ASN A 35 -25.63 7.31 -13.11
C ASN A 35 -26.23 7.33 -11.70
N LEU A 36 -26.05 6.26 -10.92
CA LEU A 36 -26.57 6.13 -9.55
C LEU A 36 -25.63 6.81 -8.53
N SER A 37 -25.49 8.13 -8.59
CA SER A 37 -24.53 8.87 -7.75
C SER A 37 -24.71 8.70 -6.22
N GLY A 38 -25.90 8.28 -5.77
CA GLY A 38 -26.20 7.97 -4.36
C GLY A 38 -25.82 6.56 -3.92
N LEU A 39 -25.24 5.74 -4.81
CA LEU A 39 -24.92 4.35 -4.51
C LEU A 39 -23.71 4.25 -3.58
N ILE A 40 -23.87 3.50 -2.49
CA ILE A 40 -22.87 3.26 -1.44
C ILE A 40 -22.31 1.84 -1.56
N SER A 41 -23.15 0.86 -1.92
CA SER A 41 -22.74 -0.53 -2.08
C SER A 41 -23.30 -1.13 -3.36
N LEU A 42 -22.45 -1.79 -4.13
CA LEU A 42 -22.81 -2.54 -5.33
C LEU A 42 -22.18 -3.93 -5.27
N ASN A 43 -23.03 -4.94 -5.23
CA ASN A 43 -22.62 -6.35 -5.27
C ASN A 43 -23.30 -7.04 -6.45
N LEU A 44 -22.51 -7.41 -7.46
CA LEU A 44 -22.92 -8.19 -8.63
C LEU A 44 -22.15 -9.51 -8.72
N SER A 45 -21.51 -9.94 -7.63
CA SER A 45 -20.64 -11.12 -7.63
C SER A 45 -21.39 -12.40 -8.01
N ARG A 46 -20.68 -13.39 -8.54
CA ARG A 46 -21.21 -14.72 -8.88
C ARG A 46 -22.39 -14.63 -9.85
N ASN A 47 -22.10 -14.06 -11.02
CA ASN A 47 -23.00 -13.96 -12.17
C ASN A 47 -22.20 -14.30 -13.46
N HIS A 48 -22.81 -14.07 -14.62
CA HIS A 48 -22.20 -14.25 -15.95
C HIS A 48 -22.05 -12.91 -16.69
N ILE A 49 -21.78 -11.83 -15.95
CA ILE A 49 -21.63 -10.49 -16.53
C ILE A 49 -20.28 -10.44 -17.28
N SER A 50 -20.30 -9.92 -18.50
CA SER A 50 -19.13 -9.86 -19.39
C SER A 50 -18.85 -8.42 -19.86
N GLY A 51 -17.84 -8.26 -20.72
CA GLY A 51 -17.42 -6.95 -21.22
C GLY A 51 -16.56 -6.18 -20.22
N GLU A 52 -16.39 -4.88 -20.49
CA GLU A 52 -15.48 -4.02 -19.73
C GLU A 52 -16.20 -3.18 -18.67
N ILE A 53 -15.48 -2.77 -17.62
CA ILE A 53 -15.99 -1.77 -16.68
C ILE A 53 -15.94 -0.40 -17.39
N PRO A 54 -17.06 0.31 -17.55
CA PRO A 54 -17.07 1.64 -18.15
C PRO A 54 -16.32 2.63 -17.26
N SER A 55 -15.55 3.53 -17.87
CA SER A 55 -14.81 4.60 -17.16
C SER A 55 -15.71 5.50 -16.30
N GLY A 56 -16.99 5.60 -16.66
CA GLY A 56 -18.04 6.29 -15.89
C GLY A 56 -18.29 5.72 -14.50
N ILE A 57 -17.76 4.54 -14.14
CA ILE A 57 -17.85 3.97 -12.78
C ILE A 57 -17.38 4.95 -11.70
N ALA A 58 -16.42 5.83 -12.05
CA ALA A 58 -15.92 6.88 -11.17
C ALA A 58 -16.97 7.94 -10.79
N ASN A 59 -18.09 8.04 -11.50
CA ASN A 59 -19.20 8.94 -11.15
C ASN A 59 -19.92 8.51 -9.87
N LEU A 60 -19.73 7.26 -9.43
CA LEU A 60 -20.27 6.73 -8.18
C LEU A 60 -19.44 7.21 -6.99
N ASN A 61 -19.42 8.52 -6.78
CA ASN A 61 -18.57 9.19 -5.80
C ASN A 61 -18.84 8.79 -4.35
N GLN A 62 -20.00 8.20 -4.05
CA GLN A 62 -20.36 7.74 -2.70
C GLN A 62 -20.10 6.25 -2.48
N LEU A 63 -19.61 5.53 -3.49
CA LEU A 63 -19.44 4.09 -3.44
C LEU A 63 -18.32 3.73 -2.47
N GLN A 64 -18.65 2.87 -1.51
CA GLN A 64 -17.75 2.36 -0.48
C GLN A 64 -17.41 0.89 -0.69
N SER A 65 -18.36 0.10 -1.19
CA SER A 65 -18.18 -1.33 -1.43
C SER A 65 -18.56 -1.67 -2.86
N PHE A 66 -17.62 -2.29 -3.58
CA PHE A 66 -17.83 -2.74 -4.95
C PHE A 66 -17.34 -4.19 -5.11
N ASP A 67 -18.27 -5.12 -5.27
CA ASP A 67 -17.96 -6.53 -5.52
C ASP A 67 -18.56 -6.98 -6.85
N ILE A 68 -17.67 -7.33 -7.78
CA ILE A 68 -18.00 -7.90 -9.10
C ILE A 68 -17.23 -9.20 -9.34
N SER A 69 -16.77 -9.83 -8.26
CA SER A 69 -16.01 -11.07 -8.33
C SER A 69 -16.81 -12.22 -8.92
N ASN A 70 -16.12 -13.23 -9.46
CA ASN A 70 -16.76 -14.41 -10.07
C ASN A 70 -17.74 -14.03 -11.18
N ASN A 71 -17.23 -13.32 -12.19
CA ASN A 71 -17.94 -12.95 -13.42
C ASN A 71 -17.02 -13.24 -14.63
N GLU A 72 -17.45 -12.81 -15.81
CA GLU A 72 -16.74 -12.97 -17.08
C GLU A 72 -16.25 -11.60 -17.63
N LEU A 73 -16.02 -10.63 -16.74
CA LEU A 73 -15.57 -9.28 -17.11
C LEU A 73 -14.14 -9.31 -17.64
N SER A 74 -13.86 -8.45 -18.61
CA SER A 74 -12.57 -8.39 -19.31
C SER A 74 -12.10 -6.94 -19.51
N GLY A 75 -10.97 -6.77 -20.19
CA GLY A 75 -10.36 -5.46 -20.44
C GLY A 75 -9.54 -4.96 -19.26
N ALA A 76 -9.17 -3.67 -19.30
CA ALA A 76 -8.39 -3.02 -18.26
C ALA A 76 -9.26 -2.48 -17.12
N ILE A 77 -8.71 -2.47 -15.90
CA ILE A 77 -9.35 -1.77 -14.78
C ILE A 77 -9.26 -0.25 -15.07
N PRO A 78 -10.39 0.48 -15.14
CA PRO A 78 -10.35 1.90 -15.49
C PRO A 78 -9.54 2.71 -14.49
N PHE A 79 -8.57 3.48 -14.98
CA PHE A 79 -7.76 4.37 -14.14
C PHE A 79 -8.62 5.39 -13.36
N SER A 80 -9.81 5.72 -13.89
CA SER A 80 -10.77 6.61 -13.23
C SER A 80 -11.20 6.09 -11.85
N MET A 81 -11.15 4.77 -11.58
CA MET A 81 -11.45 4.20 -10.26
C MET A 81 -10.50 4.71 -9.16
N ALA A 82 -9.28 5.14 -9.51
CA ALA A 82 -8.35 5.73 -8.56
C ALA A 82 -8.87 7.05 -7.95
N SER A 83 -9.82 7.71 -8.61
CA SER A 83 -10.45 8.95 -8.12
C SER A 83 -11.58 8.71 -7.10
N MET A 84 -12.01 7.47 -6.90
CA MET A 84 -13.11 7.10 -5.99
C MET A 84 -12.64 7.10 -4.54
N THR A 85 -12.71 8.26 -3.87
CA THR A 85 -12.10 8.48 -2.54
C THR A 85 -12.76 7.74 -1.38
N PHE A 86 -14.03 7.31 -1.53
CA PHE A 86 -14.78 6.59 -0.50
C PHE A 86 -14.71 5.07 -0.65
N LEU A 87 -14.15 4.56 -1.75
CA LEU A 87 -14.07 3.14 -2.02
C LEU A 87 -13.11 2.49 -1.01
N SER A 88 -13.65 1.65 -0.13
CA SER A 88 -12.92 0.99 0.95
C SER A 88 -12.88 -0.53 0.79
N SER A 89 -13.83 -1.11 0.07
CA SER A 89 -13.87 -2.53 -0.25
C SER A 89 -14.07 -2.70 -1.75
N LEU A 90 -13.13 -3.40 -2.37
CA LEU A 90 -13.16 -3.75 -3.79
C LEU A 90 -12.86 -5.23 -3.94
N ASN A 91 -13.64 -5.94 -4.76
CA ASN A 91 -13.35 -7.31 -5.12
C ASN A 91 -13.61 -7.53 -6.61
N LEU A 92 -12.53 -7.70 -7.37
CA LEU A 92 -12.50 -7.96 -8.81
C LEU A 92 -12.10 -9.41 -9.11
N SER A 93 -11.94 -10.25 -8.08
CA SER A 93 -11.33 -11.56 -8.22
C SER A 93 -12.13 -12.50 -9.12
N ASN A 94 -11.45 -13.47 -9.73
CA ASN A 94 -12.06 -14.48 -10.61
C ASN A 94 -12.85 -13.85 -11.77
N ASN A 95 -12.15 -13.07 -12.58
CA ASN A 95 -12.64 -12.48 -13.84
C ASN A 95 -11.55 -12.68 -14.92
N SER A 96 -11.69 -12.03 -16.06
CA SER A 96 -10.73 -12.03 -17.18
C SER A 96 -10.08 -10.65 -17.39
N PHE A 97 -9.86 -9.87 -16.32
CA PHE A 97 -9.19 -8.58 -16.42
C PHE A 97 -7.74 -8.72 -16.88
N SER A 98 -7.26 -7.70 -17.58
CA SER A 98 -5.91 -7.64 -18.17
C SER A 98 -5.26 -6.27 -18.04
N GLY A 99 -3.93 -6.22 -18.09
CA GLY A 99 -3.15 -4.99 -18.02
C GLY A 99 -2.73 -4.61 -16.61
N SER A 100 -2.19 -3.40 -16.46
CA SER A 100 -1.68 -2.93 -15.17
C SER A 100 -2.81 -2.57 -14.21
N VAL A 101 -2.69 -3.01 -12.96
CA VAL A 101 -3.58 -2.57 -11.89
C VAL A 101 -3.30 -1.08 -11.60
N PRO A 102 -4.31 -0.19 -11.61
CA PRO A 102 -4.12 1.21 -11.30
C PRO A 102 -3.68 1.40 -9.85
N PHE A 103 -2.38 1.53 -9.63
CA PHE A 103 -1.80 1.71 -8.31
C PHE A 103 -1.80 3.20 -7.92
N SER A 104 -2.97 3.74 -7.60
CA SER A 104 -3.14 5.14 -7.16
C SER A 104 -4.38 5.34 -6.27
N GLY A 105 -4.37 6.39 -5.45
CA GLY A 105 -5.49 6.74 -4.57
C GLY A 105 -5.82 5.64 -3.57
N GLN A 106 -7.11 5.32 -3.43
CA GLN A 106 -7.56 4.25 -2.54
C GLN A 106 -7.17 2.85 -3.01
N LEU A 107 -6.89 2.67 -4.30
CA LEU A 107 -6.54 1.35 -4.86
C LEU A 107 -5.20 0.82 -4.33
N MET A 108 -4.31 1.71 -3.86
CA MET A 108 -3.06 1.32 -3.19
C MET A 108 -3.29 0.64 -1.82
N THR A 109 -4.46 0.85 -1.20
CA THR A 109 -4.78 0.29 0.12
C THR A 109 -5.42 -1.09 0.06
N LEU A 110 -5.76 -1.54 -1.15
CA LEU A 110 -6.49 -2.79 -1.37
C LEU A 110 -5.55 -3.98 -1.34
N ASP A 111 -6.11 -5.11 -0.90
CA ASP A 111 -5.38 -6.36 -0.76
C ASP A 111 -5.17 -7.05 -2.13
N GLU A 112 -4.13 -7.88 -2.22
CA GLU A 112 -3.83 -8.68 -3.41
C GLU A 112 -5.00 -9.63 -3.76
N SER A 113 -5.70 -10.10 -2.73
CA SER A 113 -6.86 -10.98 -2.86
C SER A 113 -7.99 -10.40 -3.72
N SER A 114 -8.15 -9.07 -3.73
CA SER A 114 -9.14 -8.35 -4.54
C SER A 114 -8.93 -8.54 -6.05
N PHE A 115 -7.72 -8.89 -6.48
CA PHE A 115 -7.34 -8.98 -7.90
C PHE A 115 -7.04 -10.43 -8.35
N ASN A 116 -7.01 -11.38 -7.42
CA ASN A 116 -6.68 -12.78 -7.70
C ASN A 116 -7.62 -13.45 -8.71
N GLY A 117 -7.14 -14.48 -9.41
CA GLY A 117 -7.94 -15.20 -10.40
C GLY A 117 -8.20 -14.40 -11.69
N ASN A 118 -7.40 -13.36 -11.95
CA ASN A 118 -7.36 -12.64 -13.22
C ASN A 118 -5.97 -12.84 -13.86
N PRO A 119 -5.82 -13.77 -14.83
CA PRO A 119 -4.51 -14.17 -15.33
C PRO A 119 -3.80 -13.07 -16.15
N GLY A 120 -4.53 -12.08 -16.67
CA GLY A 120 -3.96 -10.99 -17.47
C GLY A 120 -3.52 -9.77 -16.68
N LEU A 121 -3.78 -9.71 -15.37
CA LEU A 121 -3.42 -8.56 -14.54
C LEU A 121 -1.96 -8.60 -14.11
N CYS A 122 -1.35 -7.42 -14.07
CA CYS A 122 0.03 -7.22 -13.63
C CYS A 122 0.18 -5.88 -12.89
N GLY A 123 1.34 -5.65 -12.28
CA GLY A 123 1.66 -4.45 -11.52
C GLY A 123 1.19 -4.50 -10.06
N PRO A 124 1.73 -3.63 -9.18
CA PRO A 124 1.33 -3.56 -7.78
C PRO A 124 -0.20 -3.34 -7.63
N PRO A 125 -0.88 -4.00 -6.67
CA PRO A 125 -0.35 -4.81 -5.57
C PRO A 125 0.01 -6.27 -5.92
N LEU A 126 -0.19 -6.71 -7.16
CA LEU A 126 0.17 -8.07 -7.58
C LEU A 126 1.70 -8.24 -7.68
N LEU A 127 2.20 -9.45 -7.42
CA LEU A 127 3.62 -9.80 -7.59
C LEU A 127 4.07 -9.89 -9.06
N ILE A 128 3.11 -10.05 -9.98
CA ILE A 128 3.36 -10.18 -11.42
C ILE A 128 3.72 -8.80 -11.98
N LYS A 129 4.87 -8.66 -12.65
CA LYS A 129 5.29 -7.42 -13.32
C LYS A 129 4.75 -7.36 -14.75
N CYS A 130 4.45 -6.15 -15.23
CA CYS A 130 4.02 -5.93 -16.62
C CYS A 130 5.23 -5.96 -17.57
N GLN A 131 5.02 -6.43 -18.80
CA GLN A 131 6.08 -6.83 -19.73
C GLN A 131 6.51 -5.74 -20.74
N ASP A 132 6.38 -4.47 -20.39
CA ASP A 132 6.75 -3.33 -21.25
C ASP A 132 8.02 -2.58 -20.78
N ASP A 133 8.79 -3.13 -19.84
CA ASP A 133 10.00 -2.48 -19.28
C ASP A 133 11.29 -3.28 -19.53
N ASP A 134 11.52 -3.77 -20.76
CA ASP A 134 12.81 -4.37 -21.14
C ASP A 134 13.69 -3.37 -21.92
N GLU A 135 14.29 -2.40 -21.21
CA GLU A 135 15.70 -1.98 -21.42
C GLU A 135 16.19 -1.02 -20.30
N GLU A 136 16.38 -1.54 -19.07
CA GLU A 136 17.54 -1.17 -18.22
C GLU A 136 17.62 -2.12 -17.01
N PRO A 137 18.82 -2.60 -16.63
CA PRO A 137 18.93 -3.61 -15.59
C PRO A 137 18.73 -2.97 -14.21
N ASN A 138 17.97 -3.71 -13.41
CA ASN A 138 17.86 -3.67 -11.95
C ASN A 138 16.63 -2.94 -11.38
N SER A 139 15.64 -3.78 -11.07
CA SER A 139 14.89 -3.80 -9.82
C SER A 139 15.46 -2.88 -8.74
N SER A 140 14.99 -1.63 -8.67
CA SER A 140 15.33 -0.66 -7.62
C SER A 140 15.13 -1.21 -6.19
N HIS A 141 14.25 -2.20 -6.01
CA HIS A 141 14.04 -2.90 -4.75
C HIS A 141 15.14 -3.93 -4.40
N GLU A 142 15.80 -4.51 -5.41
CA GLU A 142 16.96 -5.40 -5.22
C GLU A 142 18.26 -4.59 -5.09
N VAL A 143 18.36 -3.50 -5.85
CA VAL A 143 19.47 -2.53 -5.80
C VAL A 143 19.57 -1.95 -4.40
N MET A 144 18.46 -1.49 -3.81
CA MET A 144 18.51 -0.89 -2.48
C MET A 144 18.88 -1.90 -1.40
N GLY A 145 18.41 -3.15 -1.49
CA GLY A 145 18.85 -4.23 -0.62
C GLY A 145 20.35 -4.53 -0.74
N LYS A 146 20.89 -4.49 -1.96
CA LYS A 146 22.31 -4.72 -2.24
C LYS A 146 23.20 -3.59 -1.74
N TRP A 147 22.82 -2.33 -1.94
CA TRP A 147 23.55 -1.16 -1.39
C TRP A 147 23.44 -1.07 0.13
N PHE A 148 22.29 -1.42 0.71
CA PHE A 148 22.13 -1.52 2.15
C PHE A 148 23.06 -2.61 2.73
N TYR A 149 23.11 -3.78 2.10
CA TYR A 149 23.99 -4.87 2.56
C TYR A 149 25.48 -4.55 2.38
N LEU A 150 25.85 -3.89 1.27
CA LEU A 150 27.23 -3.43 1.03
C LEU A 150 27.65 -2.35 2.04
N SER A 151 26.78 -1.38 2.36
CA SER A 151 27.08 -0.34 3.34
C SER A 151 27.11 -0.90 4.78
N ALA A 152 26.19 -1.78 5.14
CA ALA A 152 26.15 -2.44 6.44
C ALA A 152 27.38 -3.34 6.66
N SER A 153 27.79 -4.11 5.65
CA SER A 153 28.98 -4.99 5.73
C SER A 153 30.28 -4.20 5.81
N LEU A 154 30.45 -3.14 5.01
CA LEU A 154 31.61 -2.24 5.11
C LEU A 154 31.64 -1.52 6.46
N GLY A 155 30.50 -1.06 6.97
CA GLY A 155 30.38 -0.41 8.27
C GLY A 155 30.74 -1.35 9.43
N PHE A 156 30.29 -2.60 9.37
CA PHE A 156 30.60 -3.60 10.39
C PHE A 156 32.09 -3.99 10.38
N ALA A 157 32.66 -4.18 9.19
CA ALA A 157 34.09 -4.45 9.03
C ALA A 157 34.95 -3.29 9.56
N ALA A 158 34.62 -2.05 9.20
CA ALA A 158 35.33 -0.88 9.71
C ALA A 158 35.17 -0.70 11.22
N GLY A 159 33.96 -0.88 11.74
CA GLY A 159 33.63 -0.67 13.15
C GLY A 159 34.24 -1.69 14.12
N LEU A 160 34.38 -2.96 13.70
CA LEU A 160 34.93 -4.01 14.56
C LEU A 160 36.40 -4.34 14.27
N LEU A 161 36.80 -4.41 13.00
CA LEU A 161 38.14 -4.89 12.66
C LEU A 161 39.20 -3.81 12.78
N VAL A 162 38.88 -2.53 12.51
CA VAL A 162 39.86 -1.44 12.62
C VAL A 162 40.28 -1.20 14.06
N PRO A 163 39.38 -1.09 15.06
CA PRO A 163 39.80 -0.97 16.46
C PRO A 163 40.57 -2.20 16.93
N PHE A 164 40.14 -3.39 16.53
CA PHE A 164 40.82 -4.64 16.91
C PHE A 164 42.23 -4.75 16.31
N ALA A 165 42.41 -4.36 15.05
CA ALA A 165 43.71 -4.34 14.38
C ALA A 165 44.63 -3.25 14.96
N VAL A 166 44.09 -2.07 15.25
CA VAL A 166 44.83 -0.97 15.90
C VAL A 166 45.27 -1.40 17.31
N MET A 167 44.40 -2.06 18.08
CA MET A 167 44.72 -2.61 19.40
C MET A 167 45.76 -3.73 19.33
N ALA A 168 45.72 -4.58 18.30
CA ALA A 168 46.66 -5.68 18.11
C ALA A 168 48.06 -5.23 17.64
N MET A 169 48.16 -4.10 16.92
CA MET A 169 49.44 -3.64 16.36
C MET A 169 50.37 -2.99 17.39
N ARG A 170 49.87 -2.18 18.33
CA ARG A 170 50.71 -1.54 19.38
C ARG A 170 49.97 -1.21 20.67
N ARG A 171 50.46 -1.76 21.80
CA ARG A 171 49.97 -1.49 23.17
C ARG A 171 49.85 0.00 23.50
N SER A 172 50.82 0.84 23.10
CA SER A 172 50.82 2.27 23.45
C SER A 172 49.66 3.07 22.84
N TRP A 173 49.13 2.64 21.69
CA TRP A 173 48.01 3.33 21.03
C TRP A 173 46.66 2.89 21.61
N SER A 174 46.58 1.64 22.07
CA SER A 174 45.46 1.12 22.84
C SER A 174 45.25 1.95 24.11
N ASP A 175 46.31 2.18 24.90
CA ASP A 175 46.22 2.95 26.14
C ASP A 175 45.77 4.41 25.89
N ALA A 176 46.26 5.05 24.84
CA ALA A 176 45.85 6.40 24.46
C ALA A 176 44.38 6.48 23.99
N TYR A 177 43.91 5.47 23.25
CA TYR A 177 42.52 5.38 22.82
C TYR A 177 41.57 5.20 24.01
N PHE A 178 41.84 4.23 24.90
CA PHE A 178 41.01 3.99 26.08
C PHE A 178 40.98 5.21 27.00
N HIS A 179 42.11 5.90 27.17
CA HIS A 179 42.15 7.15 27.94
C HIS A 179 41.27 8.25 27.34
N LEU A 180 41.21 8.37 26.01
CA LEU A 180 40.37 9.37 25.34
C LEU A 180 38.88 9.02 25.40
N VAL A 181 38.55 7.73 25.26
CA VAL A 181 37.17 7.23 25.45
C VAL A 181 36.70 7.50 26.88
N ASP A 182 37.50 7.14 27.89
CA ASP A 182 37.16 7.37 29.31
C ASP A 182 36.95 8.85 29.61
N GLN A 183 37.83 9.73 29.13
CA GLN A 183 37.66 11.18 29.28
C GLN A 183 36.37 11.71 28.64
N THR A 184 35.97 11.13 27.51
CA THR A 184 34.75 11.54 26.80
C THR A 184 33.50 11.06 27.54
N VAL A 185 33.52 9.81 28.02
CA VAL A 185 32.44 9.23 28.82
C VAL A 185 32.24 9.99 30.13
N ASP A 186 33.32 10.30 30.85
CA ASP A 186 33.25 11.07 32.11
C ASP A 186 32.66 12.46 31.90
N LYS A 187 33.04 13.13 30.81
CA LYS A 187 32.53 14.48 30.49
C LYS A 187 31.03 14.44 30.18
N ILE A 188 30.58 13.46 29.40
CA ILE A 188 29.16 13.24 29.11
C ILE A 188 28.39 12.92 30.39
N MET A 189 28.93 12.04 31.24
CA MET A 189 28.29 11.65 32.50
C MET A 189 28.14 12.85 33.45
N LEU A 190 29.17 13.70 33.55
CA LEU A 190 29.13 14.92 34.35
C LEU A 190 28.11 15.94 33.83
N ASP A 191 27.99 16.09 32.51
CA ASP A 191 27.01 16.98 31.91
C ASP A 191 25.57 16.47 32.14
N ILE A 192 25.35 15.16 32.06
CA ILE A 192 24.08 14.52 32.43
C ILE A 192 23.75 14.76 33.90
N MET A 193 24.71 14.55 34.82
CA MET A 193 24.50 14.78 36.25
C MET A 193 24.19 16.24 36.56
N ARG A 194 24.89 17.19 35.93
CA ARG A 194 24.62 18.64 36.08
C ARG A 194 23.25 19.01 35.54
N SER A 195 22.85 18.45 34.40
CA SER A 195 21.52 18.63 33.82
C SER A 195 20.44 18.12 34.78
N ASN A 196 20.59 16.90 35.29
CA ASN A 196 19.65 16.30 36.24
C ASN A 196 19.56 17.08 37.57
N LYS A 197 20.68 17.59 38.09
CA LYS A 197 20.71 18.43 39.30
C LYS A 197 19.96 19.75 39.09
N ARG A 198 20.13 20.40 37.93
CA ARG A 198 19.38 21.63 37.56
C ARG A 198 17.88 21.37 37.44
N ILE A 199 17.49 20.22 36.89
CA ILE A 199 16.07 19.81 36.77
C ILE A 199 15.46 19.55 38.16
N SER A 200 16.19 18.87 39.05
CA SER A 200 15.75 18.60 40.42
C SER A 200 15.53 19.90 41.22
N GLN A 201 16.46 20.85 41.15
CA GLN A 201 16.32 22.16 41.82
C GLN A 201 15.15 22.99 41.29
N ARG A 202 14.85 22.91 39.98
CA ARG A 202 13.67 23.56 39.37
C ARG A 202 12.36 22.94 39.85
N LYS A 203 12.31 21.61 40.08
CA LYS A 203 11.13 20.94 40.65
C LYS A 203 10.91 21.33 42.11
N GLN A 204 11.98 21.45 42.90
CA GLN A 204 11.88 21.79 44.33
C GLN A 204 11.39 23.23 44.56
N ARG A 205 11.77 24.18 43.70
CA ARG A 205 11.28 25.58 43.74
C ARG A 205 9.81 25.74 43.34
N ARG A 206 9.23 24.82 42.56
CA ARG A 206 7.82 24.85 42.16
C ARG A 206 6.85 24.28 43.21
N HIS A 207 7.35 23.60 44.23
CA HIS A 207 6.53 23.07 45.33
C HIS A 207 6.56 23.94 46.60
N GLN A 208 7.31 25.05 46.60
CA GLN A 208 7.38 26.01 47.72
C GLN A 208 6.75 27.38 47.39
N SER A 209 6.09 27.53 46.24
CA SER A 209 5.27 28.69 45.85
C SER A 209 3.82 28.27 45.71
#